data_AF-A0A419K2V1-F1
#
_entry.id   AF-A0A419K2V1-F1
#
_cell.length_a   1.000
_cell.length_b   1.000
_cell.length_c   1.000
_cell.angle_alpha   90.00
_cell.angle_beta   90.00
_cell.angle_gamma   90.00
#
_symmetry.space_group_name_H-M   'P 1'
#
loop_
_entity.id
_entity.type
_entity.pdbx_description
1 polymer ?
#
loop_
_entity_poly.entity_id
_entity_poly.type
_entity_poly.pdbx_seq_one_letter_code
_entity_poly.pdbx_strand_id
1 'polypeptide(L)'
;MQVYIGGPLRIKKFRNLKLYESIANIIYEMGFEPYIPHIETAEPDKEVEENRLYKNNIIALHSSSFAIFDVTNPSHGVGMEIQHALLNKIPFFCIAEKGATISKMIKGSIEPRKLIRYSNIEELKIKLKRMISQEICLTNELKSGKFITIEGIDFTGKSTICKRLEKELRKTKQDVVIISDPPLIHPWQDLKQFFEKQQEISNLSEAILLVSSRLDNYERVINPYLRRGAIVISDRYIDSWFAYQSYRLRSYFHNNIEDTLDFLICVNNFFLRYSFLSLPDLTILIIDDPEETLKRAKFRNRISKYEKLETQEIVQNIYLKIAKKFESRFKVIDAKSKDIDTVFKEIYCLIEKCIEGE
;
A
#
# COMPACT_ATOMS: atom_id res chain seq x y z
N MET A 1 0.01 -1.07 19.23
CA MET A 1 -0.40 -0.06 18.23
C MET A 1 -0.04 1.31 18.78
N GLN A 2 0.91 2.01 18.16
CA GLN A 2 1.38 3.31 18.63
C GLN A 2 0.43 4.44 18.19
N VAL A 3 0.30 5.50 19.00
CA VAL A 3 -0.50 6.69 18.69
C VAL A 3 0.34 7.95 18.86
N TYR A 4 0.45 8.73 17.79
CA TYR A 4 1.21 9.98 17.78
C TYR A 4 0.42 11.12 18.41
N ILE A 5 0.97 11.83 19.39
CA ILE A 5 0.33 12.97 20.07
C ILE A 5 1.11 14.24 19.74
N GLY A 6 0.66 14.97 18.72
CA GLY A 6 1.25 16.22 18.25
C GLY A 6 0.56 17.45 18.83
N GLY A 7 1.28 18.57 18.89
CA GLY A 7 0.75 19.81 19.45
C GLY A 7 1.80 20.90 19.63
N PRO A 8 1.41 22.14 19.96
CA PRO A 8 2.36 23.22 20.19
C PRO A 8 3.09 23.09 21.55
N LEU A 9 4.42 23.26 21.55
CA LEU A 9 5.23 23.59 22.74
C LEU A 9 5.60 25.07 22.71
N ARG A 10 4.72 25.99 23.13
CA ARG A 10 5.07 27.43 23.26
C ARG A 10 4.48 28.04 24.52
N ILE A 11 5.24 28.96 25.14
CA ILE A 11 5.01 29.88 26.30
C ILE A 11 4.44 29.26 27.59
N LYS A 12 3.60 28.22 27.53
CA LYS A 12 3.00 27.50 28.67
C LYS A 12 3.42 26.02 28.69
N LYS A 13 4.72 25.76 28.55
CA LYS A 13 5.34 24.43 28.38
C LYS A 13 4.76 23.36 29.34
N PHE A 14 4.68 23.69 30.62
CA PHE A 14 4.16 22.77 31.65
C PHE A 14 2.65 22.49 31.55
N ARG A 15 1.83 23.45 31.12
CA ARG A 15 0.38 23.24 30.96
C ARG A 15 0.10 22.30 29.79
N ASN A 16 0.80 22.50 28.67
CA ASN A 16 0.62 21.67 27.48
C ASN A 16 1.16 20.25 27.71
N LEU A 17 2.28 20.11 28.41
CA LEU A 17 2.83 18.79 28.76
C LEU A 17 1.84 17.98 29.60
N LYS A 18 1.24 18.58 30.64
CA LYS A 18 0.19 17.93 31.45
C LYS A 18 -1.04 17.52 30.64
N LEU A 19 -1.44 18.33 29.66
CA LEU A 19 -2.51 17.97 28.73
C LEU A 19 -2.12 16.74 27.89
N TYR A 20 -0.92 16.72 27.31
CA TYR A 20 -0.45 15.60 26.49
C TYR A 20 -0.25 14.32 27.31
N GLU A 21 0.24 14.41 28.55
CA GLU A 21 0.27 13.30 29.50
C GLU A 21 -1.13 12.79 29.82
N SER A 22 -2.11 13.69 29.99
CA SER A 22 -3.51 13.29 30.20
C SER A 22 -4.08 12.56 28.98
N ILE A 23 -3.77 13.02 27.76
CA ILE A 23 -4.17 12.35 26.52
C ILE A 23 -3.47 10.99 26.42
N ALA A 24 -2.18 10.92 26.72
CA ALA A 24 -1.43 9.67 26.72
C ALA A 24 -2.03 8.64 27.68
N ASN A 25 -2.43 9.04 28.88
CA ASN A 25 -3.14 8.18 29.82
C ASN A 25 -4.48 7.69 29.26
N ILE A 26 -5.27 8.56 28.64
CA ILE A 26 -6.53 8.17 27.99
C ILE A 26 -6.28 7.12 26.91
N ILE A 27 -5.23 7.30 26.09
CA ILE A 27 -4.86 6.40 25.00
C ILE A 27 -4.33 5.07 25.53
N TYR A 28 -3.53 5.10 26.58
CA TYR A 28 -3.04 3.92 27.27
C TYR A 28 -4.19 3.10 27.88
N GLU A 29 -5.17 3.74 28.53
CA GLU A 29 -6.39 3.08 29.02
C GLU A 29 -7.21 2.41 27.89
N MET A 30 -7.05 2.85 26.65
CA MET A 30 -7.71 2.27 25.48
C MET A 30 -6.92 1.12 24.83
N GLY A 31 -5.76 0.75 25.38
CA GLY A 31 -4.91 -0.33 24.87
C GLY A 31 -3.91 0.09 23.78
N PHE A 32 -3.68 1.40 23.61
CA PHE A 32 -2.72 1.94 22.66
C PHE A 32 -1.45 2.43 23.35
N GLU A 33 -0.34 2.49 22.61
CA GLU A 33 0.94 2.99 23.11
C GLU A 33 1.12 4.47 22.70
N PRO A 34 1.07 5.43 23.64
CA PRO A 34 1.18 6.84 23.29
C PRO A 34 2.62 7.24 22.97
N TYR A 35 2.82 7.99 21.90
CA TYR A 35 4.09 8.64 21.56
C TYR A 35 3.91 10.16 21.61
N ILE A 36 4.69 10.83 22.47
CA ILE A 36 4.69 12.28 22.62
C ILE A 36 6.06 12.81 22.17
N PRO A 37 6.18 13.42 20.96
CA PRO A 37 7.44 13.92 20.42
C PRO A 37 8.13 14.93 21.35
N HIS A 38 7.30 15.68 22.06
CA HIS A 38 7.67 16.78 22.92
C HIS A 38 8.48 16.38 24.15
N ILE A 39 8.45 15.11 24.55
CA ILE A 39 9.25 14.60 25.67
C ILE A 39 10.75 14.72 25.34
N GLU A 40 11.15 14.44 24.09
CA GLU A 40 12.55 14.52 23.67
C GLU A 40 13.10 15.96 23.65
N THR A 41 12.23 16.95 23.44
CA THR A 41 12.55 18.39 23.40
C THR A 41 12.15 19.15 24.67
N ALA A 42 11.66 18.44 25.70
CA ALA A 42 11.17 19.04 26.93
C ALA A 42 12.31 19.57 27.82
N GLU A 43 13.53 19.10 27.64
CA GLU A 43 14.70 19.54 28.40
C GLU A 43 15.26 20.85 27.81
N PRO A 44 15.37 21.94 28.60
CA PRO A 44 15.84 23.26 28.13
C PRO A 44 17.25 23.26 27.55
N ASP A 45 18.12 22.35 28.02
CA ASP A 45 19.56 22.35 27.73
C ASP A 45 19.98 21.30 26.69
N LYS A 46 19.02 20.60 26.08
CA LYS A 46 19.32 19.55 25.11
C LYS A 46 19.41 20.16 23.71
N GLU A 47 20.63 20.21 23.17
CA GLU A 47 20.85 20.57 21.77
C GLU A 47 20.27 19.43 20.90
N VAL A 48 19.18 19.74 20.20
CA VAL A 48 18.50 18.76 19.33
C VAL A 48 18.82 19.10 17.89
N GLU A 49 19.52 18.21 17.20
CA GLU A 49 19.77 18.34 15.76
C GLU A 49 18.44 18.34 14.99
N GLU A 50 18.10 19.46 14.36
CA GLU A 50 16.80 19.71 13.73
C GLU A 50 16.40 18.63 12.71
N ASN A 51 17.37 18.19 11.90
CA ASN A 51 17.19 17.12 10.91
C ASN A 51 16.83 15.78 11.54
N ARG A 52 17.45 15.47 12.69
CA ARG A 52 17.19 14.23 13.42
C ARG A 52 15.81 14.25 14.05
N LEU A 53 15.43 15.37 14.67
CA LEU A 53 14.10 15.56 15.25
C LEU A 53 13.00 15.41 14.18
N TYR A 54 13.18 16.08 13.04
CA TYR A 54 12.26 15.96 11.92
C TYR A 54 12.12 14.50 11.47
N LYS A 55 13.23 13.80 11.21
CA LYS A 55 13.21 12.40 10.80
C LYS A 55 12.51 11.51 11.83
N ASN A 56 12.83 11.65 13.11
CA ASN A 56 12.23 10.88 14.19
C ASN A 56 10.71 11.09 14.26
N ASN A 57 10.27 12.35 14.23
CA ASN A 57 8.85 12.68 14.31
C ASN A 57 8.07 12.14 13.11
N ILE A 58 8.63 12.24 11.91
CA ILE A 58 8.00 11.71 10.70
C ILE A 58 7.96 10.18 10.71
N ILE A 59 9.03 9.52 11.14
CA ILE A 59 9.06 8.05 11.28
C ILE A 59 8.00 7.60 12.29
N ALA A 60 7.96 8.22 13.47
CA ALA A 60 7.00 7.89 14.53
C ALA A 60 5.55 8.15 14.11
N LEU A 61 5.31 9.26 13.41
CA LEU A 61 3.99 9.57 12.85
C LEU A 61 3.57 8.49 11.85
N HIS A 62 4.48 8.09 10.95
CA HIS A 62 4.21 7.08 9.93
C HIS A 62 4.02 5.66 10.49
N SER A 63 4.67 5.33 11.61
CA SER A 63 4.48 4.05 12.29
C SER A 63 3.25 4.01 13.21
N SER A 64 2.61 5.15 13.44
CA SER A 64 1.45 5.24 14.33
C SER A 64 0.16 4.77 13.64
N SER A 65 -0.67 4.06 14.41
CA SER A 65 -1.99 3.60 13.94
C SER A 65 -2.94 4.76 13.68
N PHE A 66 -2.83 5.83 14.47
CA PHE A 66 -3.44 7.12 14.22
C PHE A 66 -2.71 8.22 15.00
N ALA A 67 -3.04 9.48 14.72
CA ALA A 67 -2.50 10.65 15.41
C ALA A 67 -3.58 11.50 16.09
N ILE A 68 -3.18 12.23 17.12
CA ILE A 68 -3.99 13.25 17.80
C ILE A 68 -3.21 14.55 17.77
N PHE A 69 -3.80 15.60 17.20
CA PHE A 69 -3.18 16.92 17.10
C PHE A 69 -3.94 17.95 17.93
N ASP A 70 -3.25 18.59 18.88
CA ASP A 70 -3.77 19.80 19.53
C ASP A 70 -3.67 21.00 18.59
N VAL A 71 -4.83 21.49 18.16
CA VAL A 71 -4.99 22.64 17.26
C VAL A 71 -5.60 23.85 17.97
N THR A 72 -5.53 23.90 19.31
CA THR A 72 -5.96 25.04 20.12
C THR A 72 -5.18 26.31 19.75
N ASN A 73 -3.86 26.19 19.62
CA ASN A 73 -2.97 27.27 19.17
C ASN A 73 -1.79 26.68 18.37
N PRO A 74 -2.06 26.14 17.17
CA PRO A 74 -1.13 25.26 16.46
C PRO A 74 0.13 26.04 16.04
N SER A 75 1.29 25.37 16.16
CA SER A 75 2.53 25.86 15.56
C SER A 75 2.56 25.55 14.06
N HIS A 76 3.51 26.14 13.33
CA HIS A 76 3.78 25.73 11.95
C HIS A 76 4.12 24.23 11.86
N GLY A 77 4.84 23.70 12.84
CA GLY A 77 5.16 22.27 12.94
C GLY A 77 3.90 21.39 13.02
N VAL A 78 2.93 21.74 13.86
CA VAL A 78 1.64 21.01 13.92
C VAL A 78 0.92 21.04 12.58
N GLY A 79 0.95 22.18 11.88
CA GLY A 79 0.42 22.28 10.52
C GLY A 79 1.12 21.34 9.52
N MET A 80 2.45 21.24 9.60
CA MET A 80 3.24 20.32 8.77
C MET A 80 2.96 18.86 9.10
N GLU A 81 2.84 18.50 10.37
CA GLU A 81 2.49 17.16 10.83
C GLU A 81 1.10 16.74 10.35
N ILE A 82 0.09 17.63 10.46
CA ILE A 82 -1.26 17.40 9.93
C ILE A 82 -1.22 17.22 8.41
N GLN A 83 -0.50 18.07 7.69
CA GLN A 83 -0.36 17.96 6.24
C GLN A 83 0.34 16.65 5.84
N HIS A 84 1.34 16.23 6.59
CA HIS A 84 2.02 14.96 6.39
C HIS A 84 1.09 13.78 6.63
N ALA A 85 0.32 13.80 7.72
CA ALA A 85 -0.68 12.77 8.01
C ALA A 85 -1.73 12.67 6.90
N LEU A 86 -2.22 13.81 6.40
CA LEU A 86 -3.15 13.87 5.27
C LEU A 86 -2.57 13.25 3.99
N LEU A 87 -1.34 13.62 3.62
CA LEU A 87 -0.68 13.12 2.41
C LEU A 87 -0.41 11.61 2.46
N ASN A 88 -0.13 11.08 3.64
CA ASN A 88 0.19 9.67 3.86
C ASN A 88 -1.00 8.85 4.39
N LYS A 89 -2.21 9.45 4.43
CA LYS A 89 -3.46 8.80 4.89
C LYS A 89 -3.35 8.18 6.28
N ILE A 90 -2.53 8.77 7.15
CA ILE A 90 -2.45 8.38 8.54
C ILE A 90 -3.73 8.90 9.20
N PRO A 91 -4.58 8.04 9.80
CA PRO A 91 -5.80 8.50 10.46
C PRO A 91 -5.44 9.48 11.58
N PHE A 92 -6.20 10.56 11.74
CA PHE A 92 -5.94 11.49 12.83
C PHE A 92 -7.19 12.19 13.33
N PHE A 93 -7.10 12.66 14.57
CA PHE A 93 -8.09 13.50 15.22
C PHE A 93 -7.43 14.82 15.61
N CYS A 94 -8.19 15.90 15.54
CA CYS A 94 -7.77 17.19 16.07
C CYS A 94 -8.57 17.51 17.32
N ILE A 95 -7.90 18.06 18.33
CA ILE A 95 -8.53 18.52 19.56
C ILE A 95 -8.33 20.03 19.70
N ALA A 96 -9.31 20.73 20.25
CA ALA A 96 -9.21 22.15 20.52
C ALA A 96 -10.01 22.56 21.76
N GLU A 97 -9.47 23.44 22.59
CA GLU A 97 -10.23 24.03 23.69
C GLU A 97 -11.49 24.75 23.15
N LYS A 98 -12.59 24.66 23.88
CA LYS A 98 -13.85 25.31 23.53
C LYS A 98 -13.64 26.83 23.54
N GLY A 99 -14.05 27.50 22.47
CA GLY A 99 -13.79 28.93 22.26
C GLY A 99 -12.49 29.24 21.54
N ALA A 100 -11.59 28.26 21.34
CA ALA A 100 -10.37 28.49 20.57
C ALA A 100 -10.66 28.76 19.08
N THR A 101 -10.03 29.80 18.55
CA THR A 101 -10.03 30.13 17.13
C THR A 101 -9.03 29.26 16.40
N ILE A 102 -9.53 28.25 15.69
CA ILE A 102 -8.70 27.36 14.88
C ILE A 102 -8.42 28.04 13.53
N SER A 103 -7.21 27.84 12.99
CA SER A 103 -6.82 28.28 11.64
C SER A 103 -7.85 27.82 10.59
N LYS A 104 -8.19 28.70 9.64
CA LYS A 104 -9.07 28.36 8.51
C LYS A 104 -8.45 27.29 7.60
N MET A 105 -7.13 27.30 7.45
CA MET A 105 -6.40 26.29 6.67
C MET A 105 -6.56 24.91 7.29
N ILE A 106 -6.34 24.80 8.61
CA ILE A 106 -6.50 23.56 9.37
C ILE A 106 -7.96 23.10 9.33
N LYS A 107 -8.93 24.01 9.52
CA LYS A 107 -10.36 23.66 9.38
C LYS A 107 -10.73 23.17 7.98
N GLY A 108 -10.15 23.75 6.93
CA GLY A 108 -10.39 23.32 5.55
C GLY A 108 -9.76 21.98 5.21
N SER A 109 -8.72 21.57 5.94
CA SER A 109 -8.02 20.30 5.73
C SER A 109 -8.57 19.14 6.58
N ILE A 110 -9.57 19.39 7.44
CA ILE A 110 -10.11 18.41 8.38
C ILE A 110 -11.61 18.22 8.15
N GLU A 111 -12.06 16.96 8.11
CA GLU A 111 -13.49 16.66 8.14
C GLU A 111 -14.11 17.10 9.48
N PRO A 112 -15.29 17.74 9.51
CA PRO A 112 -15.89 18.24 10.75
C PRO A 112 -16.01 17.21 11.88
N ARG A 113 -16.17 15.93 11.53
CA ARG A 113 -16.27 14.83 12.50
C ARG A 113 -14.95 14.50 13.20
N LYS A 114 -13.80 14.90 12.65
CA LYS A 114 -12.46 14.63 13.19
C LYS A 114 -11.96 15.73 14.14
N LEU A 115 -12.75 16.79 14.38
CA LEU A 115 -12.43 17.87 15.33
C LEU A 115 -13.22 17.74 16.64
N ILE A 116 -12.52 17.52 17.74
CA ILE A 116 -13.07 17.46 19.10
C ILE A 116 -12.86 18.81 19.79
N ARG A 117 -13.96 19.45 20.17
CA ARG A 117 -13.92 20.59 21.09
C ARG A 117 -14.17 20.14 22.53
N TYR A 118 -13.36 20.61 23.47
CA TYR A 118 -13.46 20.24 24.88
C TYR A 118 -13.31 21.44 25.82
N SER A 119 -13.95 21.38 26.98
CA SER A 119 -13.91 22.44 28.01
C SER A 119 -13.08 22.00 29.23
N ASN A 120 -12.91 20.70 29.43
CA ASN A 120 -12.09 20.07 30.47
C ASN A 120 -11.62 18.67 30.02
N ILE A 121 -10.71 18.05 30.79
CA ILE A 121 -10.09 16.76 30.45
C ILE A 121 -11.09 15.59 30.48
N GLU A 122 -12.08 15.60 31.37
CA GLU A 122 -13.12 14.56 31.41
C GLU A 122 -14.00 14.57 30.16
N GLU A 123 -14.40 15.77 29.70
CA GLU A 123 -15.13 15.93 28.45
C GLU A 123 -14.28 15.45 27.25
N LEU A 124 -12.99 15.79 27.25
CA LEU A 124 -12.04 15.33 26.23
C LEU A 124 -11.93 13.81 26.22
N LYS A 125 -11.78 13.17 27.40
CA LYS A 125 -11.71 11.71 27.58
C LYS A 125 -12.92 11.01 27.00
N ILE A 126 -14.13 11.45 27.35
CA ILE A 126 -15.38 10.85 26.86
C ILE A 126 -15.48 10.97 25.33
N LYS A 127 -15.18 12.15 24.78
CA LYS A 127 -15.28 12.40 23.33
C LYS A 127 -14.23 11.65 22.54
N LEU A 128 -12.98 11.63 23.01
CA LEU A 128 -11.89 10.86 22.39
C LEU A 128 -12.23 9.38 22.39
N LYS A 129 -12.60 8.80 23.55
CA LYS A 129 -12.99 7.38 23.62
C LYS A 129 -14.10 7.07 22.63
N ARG A 130 -15.16 7.88 22.58
CA ARG A 130 -16.27 7.67 21.65
C ARG A 130 -15.83 7.73 20.19
N MET A 131 -15.07 8.75 19.79
CA MET A 131 -14.66 8.91 18.39
C MET A 131 -13.65 7.87 17.94
N ILE A 132 -12.66 7.59 18.78
CA ILE A 132 -11.68 6.55 18.51
C ILE A 132 -12.39 5.19 18.48
N SER A 133 -13.31 4.89 19.40
CA SER A 133 -14.10 3.65 19.31
C SER A 133 -15.01 3.59 18.08
N GLN A 134 -15.57 4.71 17.61
CA GLN A 134 -16.35 4.72 16.36
C GLN A 134 -15.46 4.48 15.14
N GLU A 135 -14.32 5.15 15.06
CA GLU A 135 -13.36 4.96 13.97
C GLU A 135 -12.78 3.54 14.02
N ILE A 136 -12.40 3.06 15.21
CA ILE A 136 -11.90 1.70 15.45
C ILE A 136 -12.99 0.68 15.16
N CYS A 137 -14.25 0.89 15.53
CA CYS A 137 -15.32 -0.06 15.22
C CYS A 137 -15.58 -0.09 13.71
N LEU A 138 -15.50 1.05 13.02
CA LEU A 138 -15.50 1.12 11.56
C LEU A 138 -14.29 0.41 10.94
N THR A 139 -13.11 0.42 11.58
CA THR A 139 -11.91 -0.29 11.10
C THR A 139 -11.75 -1.72 11.63
N ASN A 140 -12.46 -2.13 12.69
CA ASN A 140 -12.42 -3.47 13.29
C ASN A 140 -13.59 -4.33 12.81
N GLU A 141 -14.72 -3.73 12.40
CA GLU A 141 -15.71 -4.39 11.55
C GLU A 141 -15.20 -4.56 10.11
N LEU A 142 -14.18 -3.80 9.71
CA LEU A 142 -13.47 -3.95 8.45
C LEU A 142 -12.02 -4.38 8.71
N LYS A 143 -11.77 -5.65 9.05
CA LYS A 143 -10.45 -6.23 8.72
C LYS A 143 -10.19 -5.84 7.26
N SER A 144 -9.20 -5.00 6.98
CA SER A 144 -8.89 -4.68 5.59
C SER A 144 -8.46 -6.00 4.93
N GLY A 145 -9.08 -6.31 3.80
CA GLY A 145 -8.77 -7.50 3.03
C GLY A 145 -7.30 -7.55 2.66
N LYS A 146 -6.81 -8.75 2.36
CA LYS A 146 -5.41 -8.95 1.95
C LYS A 146 -5.32 -8.93 0.44
N PHE A 147 -4.45 -8.09 -0.11
CA PHE A 147 -4.18 -8.04 -1.54
C PHE A 147 -2.84 -8.71 -1.86
N ILE A 148 -2.90 -9.83 -2.59
CA ILE A 148 -1.75 -10.67 -2.89
C ILE A 148 -1.60 -10.76 -4.41
N THR A 149 -0.38 -10.69 -4.93
CA THR A 149 -0.11 -10.85 -6.37
C THR A 149 0.87 -11.98 -6.63
N ILE A 150 0.60 -12.77 -7.66
CA ILE A 150 1.51 -13.79 -8.18
C ILE A 150 2.11 -13.26 -9.49
N GLU A 151 3.42 -13.11 -9.50
CA GLU A 151 4.19 -12.46 -10.56
C GLU A 151 5.26 -13.38 -11.12
N GLY A 152 5.77 -13.04 -12.31
CA GLY A 152 6.82 -13.80 -12.99
C GLY A 152 6.64 -13.84 -14.50
N ILE A 153 7.64 -14.38 -15.19
CA ILE A 153 7.64 -14.51 -16.65
C ILE A 153 6.54 -15.45 -17.16
N ASP A 154 6.28 -15.47 -18.47
CA ASP A 154 5.21 -16.30 -19.02
C ASP A 154 5.48 -17.80 -18.78
N PHE A 155 4.41 -18.60 -18.70
CA PHE A 155 4.48 -20.07 -18.55
C PHE A 155 5.18 -20.62 -17.29
N THR A 156 5.41 -19.80 -16.26
CA THR A 156 5.85 -20.24 -14.92
C THR A 156 4.77 -20.95 -14.09
N GLY A 157 3.54 -21.07 -14.60
CA GLY A 157 2.44 -21.79 -13.92
C GLY A 157 1.55 -20.93 -13.01
N LYS A 158 1.72 -19.60 -12.99
CA LYS A 158 0.91 -18.66 -12.17
C LYS A 158 -0.59 -18.93 -12.22
N SER A 159 -1.19 -18.98 -13.41
CA SER A 159 -2.63 -19.21 -13.54
C SER A 159 -3.08 -20.57 -12.99
N THR A 160 -2.22 -21.61 -13.07
CA THR A 160 -2.49 -22.91 -12.45
C THR A 160 -2.45 -22.80 -10.93
N ILE A 161 -1.44 -22.10 -10.39
CA ILE A 161 -1.30 -21.85 -8.96
C ILE A 161 -2.49 -21.04 -8.44
N CYS A 162 -2.88 -19.92 -9.07
CA CYS A 162 -4.01 -19.09 -8.65
C CYS A 162 -5.33 -19.88 -8.59
N LYS A 163 -5.61 -20.73 -9.59
CA LYS A 163 -6.79 -21.61 -9.58
C LYS A 163 -6.76 -22.61 -8.43
N ARG A 164 -5.59 -23.15 -8.11
CA ARG A 164 -5.44 -24.08 -6.99
C ARG A 164 -5.55 -23.36 -5.64
N LEU A 165 -4.97 -22.17 -5.51
CA LEU A 165 -5.08 -21.32 -4.33
C LEU A 165 -6.55 -21.01 -4.03
N GLU A 166 -7.33 -20.67 -5.06
CA GLU A 166 -8.77 -20.44 -4.90
C GLU A 166 -9.47 -21.65 -4.28
N LYS A 167 -9.21 -22.85 -4.82
CA LYS A 167 -9.84 -24.07 -4.35
C LYS A 167 -9.46 -24.39 -2.90
N GLU A 168 -8.20 -24.21 -2.53
CA GLU A 168 -7.73 -24.53 -1.17
C GLU A 168 -8.19 -23.49 -0.15
N LEU A 169 -8.06 -22.19 -0.44
CA LEU A 169 -8.48 -21.13 0.48
C LEU A 169 -10.01 -21.07 0.66
N ARG A 170 -10.80 -21.44 -0.36
CA ARG A 170 -12.27 -21.55 -0.18
C ARG A 170 -12.65 -22.65 0.82
N LYS A 171 -11.82 -23.67 1.05
CA LYS A 171 -12.09 -24.72 2.07
C LYS A 171 -11.98 -24.18 3.49
N THR A 172 -11.22 -23.10 3.71
CA THR A 172 -10.99 -22.52 5.03
C THR A 172 -12.06 -21.49 5.43
N LYS A 173 -13.19 -21.41 4.70
CA LYS A 173 -14.30 -20.43 4.88
C LYS A 173 -13.88 -18.96 4.73
N GLN A 174 -12.72 -18.69 4.13
CA GLN A 174 -12.29 -17.34 3.81
C GLN A 174 -13.03 -16.84 2.56
N ASP A 175 -13.43 -15.57 2.56
CA ASP A 175 -13.93 -14.90 1.36
C ASP A 175 -12.73 -14.57 0.46
N VAL A 176 -12.65 -15.22 -0.69
CA VAL A 176 -11.51 -15.11 -1.62
C VAL A 176 -12.00 -14.83 -3.03
N VAL A 177 -11.33 -13.91 -3.71
CA VAL A 177 -11.50 -13.65 -5.14
C VAL A 177 -10.15 -13.76 -5.85
N ILE A 178 -10.16 -14.50 -6.96
CA ILE A 178 -9.05 -14.48 -7.91
C ILE A 178 -9.36 -13.48 -8.99
N ILE A 179 -8.41 -12.61 -9.26
CA ILE A 179 -8.44 -11.70 -10.41
C ILE A 179 -7.20 -11.91 -11.29
N SER A 180 -7.19 -11.23 -12.43
CA SER A 180 -6.09 -11.21 -13.37
C SER A 180 -5.85 -9.75 -13.78
N ASP A 181 -4.61 -9.44 -14.14
CA ASP A 181 -4.26 -8.17 -14.75
C ASP A 181 -3.43 -8.42 -16.03
N PRO A 182 -3.98 -8.18 -17.24
CA PRO A 182 -5.22 -7.47 -17.52
C PRO A 182 -6.50 -8.19 -17.02
N PRO A 183 -7.57 -7.43 -16.71
CA PRO A 183 -8.82 -7.96 -16.20
C PRO A 183 -9.60 -8.78 -17.23
N LEU A 184 -10.18 -9.90 -16.77
CA LEU A 184 -11.04 -10.79 -17.56
C LEU A 184 -12.54 -10.45 -17.44
N ILE A 185 -12.85 -9.16 -17.40
CA ILE A 185 -14.22 -8.63 -17.29
C ILE A 185 -14.51 -7.67 -18.43
N HIS A 186 -15.76 -7.52 -18.84
CA HIS A 186 -16.14 -6.52 -19.86
C HIS A 186 -15.82 -5.09 -19.40
N PRO A 187 -15.28 -4.21 -20.28
CA PRO A 187 -14.92 -4.44 -21.70
C PRO A 187 -13.49 -4.98 -21.93
N TRP A 188 -12.75 -5.26 -20.87
CA TRP A 188 -11.31 -5.54 -20.91
C TRP A 188 -10.92 -6.99 -21.20
N GLN A 189 -11.87 -7.93 -21.13
CA GLN A 189 -11.62 -9.36 -21.36
C GLN A 189 -10.95 -9.64 -22.72
N ASP A 190 -11.23 -8.81 -23.73
CA ASP A 190 -10.67 -8.95 -25.08
C ASP A 190 -9.35 -8.16 -25.26
N LEU A 191 -8.91 -7.40 -24.24
CA LEU A 191 -7.73 -6.54 -24.31
C LEU A 191 -6.45 -7.35 -24.59
N LYS A 192 -6.34 -8.54 -23.98
CA LYS A 192 -5.22 -9.45 -24.26
C LYS A 192 -5.19 -9.88 -25.73
N GLN A 193 -6.35 -10.28 -26.26
CA GLN A 193 -6.46 -10.70 -27.66
C GLN A 193 -6.21 -9.52 -28.60
N PHE A 194 -6.69 -8.32 -28.25
CA PHE A 194 -6.43 -7.09 -28.96
C PHE A 194 -4.92 -6.82 -29.10
N PHE A 195 -4.15 -6.97 -28.02
CA PHE A 195 -2.69 -6.80 -28.07
C PHE A 195 -1.94 -7.91 -28.82
N GLU A 196 -2.51 -9.11 -28.91
CA GLU A 196 -1.92 -10.24 -29.65
C GLU A 196 -2.16 -10.14 -31.17
N LYS A 197 -3.24 -9.47 -31.60
CA LYS A 197 -3.71 -9.42 -33.01
C LYS A 197 -3.05 -8.35 -33.92
N GLN A 198 -1.81 -7.94 -33.65
CA GLN A 198 -0.98 -6.98 -34.43
C GLN A 198 -1.08 -5.47 -34.07
N GLN A 199 -0.09 -4.72 -34.57
CA GLN A 199 0.56 -3.49 -34.07
C GLN A 199 -0.23 -2.16 -34.27
N GLU A 200 -1.50 -2.10 -33.92
CA GLU A 200 -2.31 -0.90 -34.22
C GLU A 200 -2.14 0.26 -33.21
N ILE A 201 -1.38 0.06 -32.13
CA ILE A 201 -1.14 1.11 -31.12
C ILE A 201 0.32 1.19 -30.71
N SER A 202 0.76 2.40 -30.33
CA SER A 202 2.12 2.62 -29.82
C SER A 202 2.36 1.88 -28.51
N ASN A 203 3.63 1.54 -28.19
CA ASN A 203 3.99 0.89 -26.93
C ASN A 203 3.54 1.72 -25.71
N LEU A 204 3.60 3.06 -25.81
CA LEU A 204 3.15 3.95 -24.73
C LEU A 204 1.63 3.90 -24.58
N SER A 205 0.88 3.92 -25.68
CA SER A 205 -0.57 3.76 -25.66
C SER A 205 -0.98 2.42 -25.03
N GLU A 206 -0.29 1.33 -25.37
CA GLU A 206 -0.52 0.03 -24.74
C GLU A 206 -0.25 0.05 -23.23
N ALA A 207 0.85 0.68 -22.81
CA ALA A 207 1.16 0.84 -21.39
C ALA A 207 0.07 1.63 -20.65
N ILE A 208 -0.43 2.74 -21.21
CA ILE A 208 -1.49 3.53 -20.57
C ILE A 208 -2.83 2.80 -20.59
N LEU A 209 -3.18 2.08 -21.65
CA LEU A 209 -4.44 1.33 -21.72
C LEU A 209 -4.49 0.20 -20.68
N LEU A 210 -3.36 -0.46 -20.41
CA LEU A 210 -3.23 -1.40 -19.29
C LEU A 210 -3.53 -0.73 -17.95
N VAL A 211 -3.03 0.49 -17.71
CA VAL A 211 -3.35 1.26 -16.50
C VAL A 211 -4.84 1.57 -16.43
N SER A 212 -5.47 2.01 -17.52
CA SER A 212 -6.91 2.27 -17.57
C SER A 212 -7.73 1.03 -17.19
N SER A 213 -7.36 -0.14 -17.72
CA SER A 213 -8.05 -1.39 -17.39
C SER A 213 -7.89 -1.78 -15.92
N ARG A 214 -6.70 -1.54 -15.34
CA ARG A 214 -6.41 -1.82 -13.93
C ARG A 214 -7.19 -0.90 -13.00
N LEU A 215 -7.33 0.37 -13.33
CA LEU A 215 -8.13 1.33 -12.56
C LEU A 215 -9.60 0.89 -12.49
N ASP A 216 -10.20 0.52 -13.63
CA ASP A 216 -11.58 0.03 -13.67
C ASP A 216 -11.76 -1.27 -12.86
N ASN A 217 -10.82 -2.22 -12.99
CA ASN A 217 -10.85 -3.45 -12.20
C ASN A 217 -10.65 -3.20 -10.70
N TYR A 218 -9.80 -2.23 -10.35
CA TYR A 218 -9.59 -1.87 -8.96
C TYR A 218 -10.86 -1.30 -8.33
N GLU A 219 -11.51 -0.36 -9.01
CA GLU A 219 -12.74 0.28 -8.54
C GLU A 219 -13.91 -0.71 -8.44
N ARG A 220 -14.10 -1.55 -9.47
CA ARG A 220 -15.27 -2.44 -9.57
C ARG A 220 -15.12 -3.76 -8.83
N VAL A 221 -13.89 -4.24 -8.66
CA VAL A 221 -13.62 -5.59 -8.12
C VAL A 221 -12.69 -5.52 -6.92
N ILE A 222 -11.45 -5.07 -7.07
CA ILE A 222 -10.45 -5.22 -6.00
C ILE A 222 -10.87 -4.46 -4.73
N ASN A 223 -11.14 -3.17 -4.83
CA ASN A 223 -11.45 -2.31 -3.68
C ASN A 223 -12.73 -2.73 -2.92
N PRO A 224 -13.85 -3.11 -3.57
CA PRO A 224 -15.00 -3.67 -2.87
C PRO A 224 -14.69 -4.93 -2.04
N TYR A 225 -13.89 -5.85 -2.58
CA TYR A 225 -13.49 -7.06 -1.86
C TYR A 225 -12.53 -6.75 -0.71
N LEU A 226 -11.55 -5.88 -0.92
CA LEU A 226 -10.63 -5.45 0.14
C LEU A 226 -11.38 -4.72 1.27
N ARG A 227 -12.34 -3.86 0.95
CA ARG A 227 -13.10 -3.12 1.96
C ARG A 227 -13.87 -4.04 2.90
N ARG A 228 -14.41 -5.17 2.42
CA ARG A 228 -15.16 -6.12 3.25
C ARG A 228 -14.31 -7.21 3.93
N GLY A 229 -12.98 -7.12 3.82
CA GLY A 229 -12.07 -8.07 4.46
C GLY A 229 -11.77 -9.35 3.69
N ALA A 230 -12.08 -9.40 2.40
CA ALA A 230 -11.80 -10.55 1.56
C ALA A 230 -10.32 -10.63 1.16
N ILE A 231 -9.85 -11.82 0.81
CA ILE A 231 -8.54 -12.04 0.21
C ILE A 231 -8.66 -11.87 -1.29
N VAL A 232 -7.93 -10.92 -1.86
CA VAL A 232 -7.82 -10.71 -3.31
C VAL A 232 -6.47 -11.27 -3.75
N ILE A 233 -6.49 -12.29 -4.61
CA ILE A 233 -5.27 -12.83 -5.24
C ILE A 233 -5.29 -12.50 -6.72
N SER A 234 -4.25 -11.86 -7.23
CA SER A 234 -4.13 -11.52 -8.65
C SER A 234 -3.07 -12.34 -9.35
N ASP A 235 -3.43 -12.98 -10.46
CA ASP A 235 -2.47 -13.42 -11.47
C ASP A 235 -1.99 -12.18 -12.24
N ARG A 236 -0.78 -11.71 -11.92
CA ARG A 236 -0.20 -10.43 -12.36
C ARG A 236 -0.91 -9.19 -11.81
N TYR A 237 -0.17 -8.08 -11.73
CA TYR A 237 -0.67 -6.75 -11.39
C TYR A 237 0.34 -5.67 -11.87
N ILE A 238 0.63 -4.68 -11.03
CA ILE A 238 1.50 -3.56 -11.35
C ILE A 238 2.93 -3.98 -11.68
N ASP A 239 3.45 -5.04 -11.07
CA ASP A 239 4.83 -5.47 -11.27
C ASP A 239 5.03 -6.13 -12.65
N SER A 240 4.02 -6.83 -13.16
CA SER A 240 3.98 -7.24 -14.58
C SER A 240 4.05 -6.02 -15.50
N TRP A 241 3.31 -4.96 -15.20
CA TRP A 241 3.34 -3.74 -16.00
C TRP A 241 4.72 -3.08 -15.96
N PHE A 242 5.33 -2.97 -14.78
CA PHE A 242 6.70 -2.49 -14.65
C PHE A 242 7.68 -3.34 -15.45
N ALA A 243 7.63 -4.66 -15.34
CA ALA A 243 8.61 -5.54 -15.97
C ALA A 243 8.50 -5.52 -17.50
N TYR A 244 7.31 -5.77 -18.04
CA TYR A 244 7.09 -5.87 -19.48
C TYR A 244 7.16 -4.50 -20.16
N GLN A 245 6.60 -3.44 -19.56
CA GLN A 245 6.63 -2.13 -20.19
C GLN A 245 7.99 -1.44 -20.04
N SER A 246 8.77 -1.76 -19.01
CA SER A 246 10.18 -1.33 -18.97
C SER A 246 10.94 -1.86 -20.16
N TYR A 247 10.78 -3.15 -20.48
CA TYR A 247 11.37 -3.72 -21.68
C TYR A 247 10.86 -3.01 -22.93
N ARG A 248 9.55 -2.84 -23.10
CA ARG A 248 8.98 -2.33 -24.36
C ARG A 248 9.19 -0.85 -24.62
N LEU A 249 9.22 -0.04 -23.58
CA LEU A 249 9.40 1.39 -23.69
C LEU A 249 10.87 1.80 -23.69
N ARG A 250 11.81 0.88 -23.46
CA ARG A 250 13.26 1.18 -23.43
C ARG A 250 13.76 2.00 -24.61
N SER A 251 13.21 1.80 -25.80
CA SER A 251 13.60 2.56 -27.00
C SER A 251 13.29 4.06 -26.90
N TYR A 252 12.30 4.45 -26.09
CA TYR A 252 11.98 5.86 -25.78
C TYR A 252 12.98 6.47 -24.78
N PHE A 253 13.78 5.65 -24.11
CA PHE A 253 14.72 6.03 -23.06
C PHE A 253 16.14 5.59 -23.40
N HIS A 254 16.56 5.71 -24.67
CA HIS A 254 17.92 5.34 -25.12
C HIS A 254 18.35 3.90 -24.77
N ASN A 255 17.39 2.97 -24.72
CA ASN A 255 17.55 1.59 -24.26
C ASN A 255 17.94 1.42 -22.79
N ASN A 256 17.75 2.46 -21.96
CA ASN A 256 17.95 2.40 -20.52
C ASN A 256 16.68 1.88 -19.82
N ILE A 257 16.79 0.69 -19.23
CA ILE A 257 15.72 0.04 -18.48
C ILE A 257 15.42 0.77 -17.16
N GLU A 258 16.42 1.37 -16.52
CA GLU A 258 16.23 2.03 -15.21
C GLU A 258 15.44 3.32 -15.36
N ASP A 259 15.77 4.14 -16.37
CA ASP A 259 15.00 5.35 -16.69
C ASP A 259 13.55 5.02 -17.06
N THR A 260 13.36 3.93 -17.81
CA THR A 260 12.01 3.46 -18.17
C THR A 260 11.23 2.99 -16.94
N LEU A 261 11.88 2.24 -16.05
CA LEU A 261 11.28 1.76 -14.80
C LEU A 261 10.91 2.93 -13.88
N ASP A 262 11.77 3.93 -13.75
CA ASP A 262 11.51 5.12 -12.94
C ASP A 262 10.33 5.93 -13.50
N PHE A 263 10.23 6.07 -14.82
CA PHE A 263 9.05 6.66 -15.47
C PHE A 263 7.76 5.90 -15.10
N LEU A 264 7.75 4.58 -15.22
CA LEU A 264 6.57 3.77 -14.90
C LEU A 264 6.20 3.83 -13.41
N ILE A 265 7.19 3.78 -12.52
CA ILE A 265 6.97 3.95 -11.07
C ILE A 265 6.37 5.32 -10.78
N CYS A 266 6.86 6.39 -11.42
CA CYS A 266 6.31 7.73 -11.28
C CYS A 266 4.83 7.79 -11.68
N VAL A 267 4.48 7.21 -12.84
CA VAL A 267 3.08 7.10 -13.30
C VAL A 267 2.22 6.34 -12.29
N ASN A 268 2.70 5.21 -11.76
CA ASN A 268 1.97 4.45 -10.75
C ASN A 268 1.80 5.24 -9.44
N ASN A 269 2.84 5.93 -8.98
CA ASN A 269 2.81 6.73 -7.75
C ASN A 269 1.77 7.84 -7.82
N PHE A 270 1.51 8.40 -9.01
CA PHE A 270 0.39 9.33 -9.21
C PHE A 270 -0.94 8.69 -8.80
N PHE A 271 -1.26 7.49 -9.29
CA PHE A 271 -2.52 6.81 -8.95
C PHE A 271 -2.59 6.37 -7.48
N LEU A 272 -1.47 5.91 -6.91
CA LEU A 272 -1.39 5.55 -5.47
C LEU A 272 -1.65 6.76 -4.56
N ARG A 273 -1.06 7.92 -4.90
CA ARG A 273 -1.19 9.17 -4.15
C ARG A 273 -2.65 9.57 -3.96
N TYR A 274 -3.48 9.39 -4.98
CA TYR A 274 -4.91 9.70 -4.94
C TYR A 274 -5.81 8.53 -4.55
N SER A 275 -5.24 7.38 -4.14
CA SER A 275 -5.98 6.16 -3.77
C SER A 275 -6.76 5.51 -4.91
N PHE A 276 -6.41 5.81 -6.16
CA PHE A 276 -7.03 5.16 -7.31
C PHE A 276 -6.57 3.70 -7.49
N LEU A 277 -5.44 3.35 -6.89
CA LEU A 277 -4.91 1.99 -6.78
C LEU A 277 -4.36 1.77 -5.36
N SER A 278 -4.17 0.50 -4.99
CA SER A 278 -3.33 0.10 -3.86
C SER A 278 -2.16 -0.76 -4.32
N LEU A 279 -1.11 -0.82 -3.50
CA LEU A 279 -0.06 -1.81 -3.62
C LEU A 279 -0.51 -3.14 -2.98
N PRO A 280 0.00 -4.28 -3.46
CA PRO A 280 -0.19 -5.55 -2.78
C PRO A 280 0.47 -5.56 -1.40
N ASP A 281 -0.16 -6.24 -0.44
CA ASP A 281 0.42 -6.59 0.86
C ASP A 281 1.55 -7.62 0.68
N LEU A 282 1.40 -8.51 -0.30
CA LEU A 282 2.39 -9.52 -0.66
C LEU A 282 2.45 -9.73 -2.17
N THR A 283 3.64 -9.69 -2.73
CA THR A 283 3.94 -10.05 -4.10
C THR A 283 4.86 -11.26 -4.12
N ILE A 284 4.37 -12.36 -4.67
CA ILE A 284 5.14 -13.59 -4.84
C ILE A 284 5.67 -13.62 -6.26
N LEU A 285 6.99 -13.43 -6.41
CA LEU A 285 7.67 -13.52 -7.69
C LEU A 285 8.17 -14.94 -7.92
N ILE A 286 7.63 -15.62 -8.92
CA ILE A 286 8.11 -16.93 -9.37
C ILE A 286 9.18 -16.73 -10.45
N ILE A 287 10.40 -17.16 -10.17
CA ILE A 287 11.49 -17.24 -11.16
C ILE A 287 11.63 -18.68 -11.65
N ASP A 288 11.93 -18.86 -12.93
CA ASP A 288 12.12 -20.18 -13.54
C ASP A 288 13.21 -20.07 -14.62
N ASP A 289 13.54 -21.18 -15.28
CA ASP A 289 14.39 -21.20 -16.46
C ASP A 289 13.58 -20.74 -17.70
N PRO A 290 13.92 -19.59 -18.34
CA PRO A 290 13.23 -19.12 -19.53
C PRO A 290 13.20 -20.11 -20.70
N GLU A 291 14.18 -21.00 -20.83
CA GLU A 291 14.15 -22.04 -21.86
C GLU A 291 13.06 -23.09 -21.58
N GLU A 292 12.94 -23.51 -20.32
CA GLU A 292 11.91 -24.46 -19.89
C GLU A 292 10.51 -23.87 -19.98
N THR A 293 10.33 -22.59 -19.62
CA THR A 293 9.03 -21.91 -19.76
C THR A 293 8.61 -21.82 -21.23
N LEU A 294 9.54 -21.57 -22.16
CA LEU A 294 9.26 -21.58 -23.60
C LEU A 294 8.93 -22.97 -24.14
N LYS A 295 9.59 -24.03 -23.64
CA LYS A 295 9.21 -25.42 -24.00
C LYS A 295 7.76 -25.70 -23.59
N ARG A 296 7.34 -25.26 -22.39
CA ARG A 296 5.95 -25.35 -21.93
C ARG A 296 4.98 -24.52 -22.77
N ALA A 297 5.42 -23.35 -23.26
CA ALA A 297 4.62 -22.49 -24.15
C ALA A 297 4.30 -23.18 -25.47
N LYS A 298 5.34 -23.71 -26.13
CA LYS A 298 5.24 -24.43 -27.41
C LYS A 298 4.30 -25.63 -27.30
N PHE A 299 4.39 -26.40 -26.22
CA PHE A 299 3.50 -27.55 -25.98
C PHE A 299 2.01 -27.15 -25.88
N ARG A 300 1.71 -25.90 -25.49
CA ARG A 300 0.33 -25.40 -25.30
C ARG A 300 -0.23 -24.63 -26.51
N ASN A 301 0.49 -24.56 -27.64
CA ASN A 301 0.10 -23.79 -28.83
C ASN A 301 -0.28 -22.32 -28.55
N ARG A 302 0.34 -21.72 -27.54
CA ARG A 302 0.12 -20.31 -27.17
C ARG A 302 1.39 -19.55 -27.49
N ILE A 303 1.61 -19.20 -28.76
CA ILE A 303 2.77 -18.38 -29.16
C ILE A 303 2.33 -16.92 -29.21
N SER A 304 2.60 -16.17 -28.13
CA SER A 304 2.39 -14.73 -28.05
C SER A 304 3.62 -13.95 -28.56
N LYS A 305 3.41 -12.65 -28.85
CA LYS A 305 4.47 -11.71 -29.27
C LYS A 305 5.62 -11.54 -28.27
N TYR A 306 5.46 -12.01 -27.03
CA TYR A 306 6.41 -11.88 -25.93
C TYR A 306 7.38 -13.06 -25.79
N GLU A 307 7.23 -14.11 -26.58
CA GLU A 307 7.87 -15.41 -26.33
C GLU A 307 9.23 -15.61 -27.02
N LYS A 308 10.03 -14.54 -27.13
CA LYS A 308 11.46 -14.70 -27.45
C LYS A 308 12.23 -14.97 -26.16
N LEU A 309 13.17 -15.91 -26.21
CA LEU A 309 14.02 -16.28 -25.06
C LEU A 309 14.69 -15.07 -24.44
N GLU A 310 15.38 -14.28 -25.25
CA GLU A 310 16.04 -13.04 -24.84
C GLU A 310 15.06 -12.06 -24.16
N THR A 311 13.82 -11.96 -24.64
CA THR A 311 12.80 -11.12 -24.00
C THR A 311 12.45 -11.62 -22.60
N GLN A 312 12.24 -12.93 -22.43
CA GLN A 312 11.87 -13.51 -21.14
C GLN A 312 13.03 -13.41 -20.12
N GLU A 313 14.28 -13.59 -20.56
CA GLU A 313 15.47 -13.39 -19.74
C GLU A 313 15.58 -11.95 -19.24
N ILE A 314 15.44 -10.97 -20.14
CA ILE A 314 15.50 -9.54 -19.77
C ILE A 314 14.35 -9.19 -18.82
N VAL A 315 13.13 -9.65 -19.09
CA VAL A 315 11.97 -9.38 -18.22
C VAL A 315 12.14 -10.02 -16.84
N GLN A 316 12.68 -11.24 -16.74
CA GLN A 316 12.99 -11.86 -15.44
C GLN A 316 14.02 -11.05 -14.66
N ASN A 317 15.06 -10.54 -15.33
CA ASN A 317 16.05 -9.68 -14.69
C ASN A 317 15.43 -8.35 -14.21
N ILE A 318 14.50 -7.76 -14.96
CA ILE A 318 13.75 -6.58 -14.53
C ILE A 318 12.90 -6.89 -13.29
N TYR A 319 12.21 -8.04 -13.26
CA TYR A 319 11.48 -8.47 -12.08
C TYR A 319 12.37 -8.59 -10.84
N LEU A 320 13.56 -9.17 -10.97
CA LEU A 320 14.52 -9.26 -9.87
C LEU A 320 14.97 -7.86 -9.38
N LYS A 321 15.17 -6.90 -10.30
CA LYS A 321 15.43 -5.50 -9.93
C LYS A 321 14.25 -4.87 -9.17
N ILE A 322 13.02 -5.08 -9.63
CA ILE A 322 11.80 -4.60 -8.98
C ILE A 322 11.66 -5.21 -7.58
N ALA A 323 11.87 -6.52 -7.45
CA ALA A 323 11.80 -7.23 -6.18
C ALA A 323 12.81 -6.68 -5.16
N LYS A 324 14.03 -6.35 -5.61
CA LYS A 324 15.03 -5.69 -4.76
C LYS A 324 14.62 -4.27 -4.38
N LYS A 325 14.02 -3.50 -5.29
CA LYS A 325 13.57 -2.12 -5.03
C LYS A 325 12.40 -2.05 -4.04
N PHE A 326 11.55 -3.09 -4.02
CA PHE A 326 10.36 -3.18 -3.17
C PHE A 326 10.42 -4.39 -2.22
N GLU A 327 11.60 -4.67 -1.65
CA GLU A 327 11.89 -5.88 -0.88
C GLU A 327 10.88 -6.16 0.25
N SER A 328 10.34 -5.11 0.87
CA SER A 328 9.36 -5.23 1.96
C SER A 328 8.08 -5.99 1.59
N ARG A 329 7.66 -5.97 0.32
CA ARG A 329 6.44 -6.65 -0.15
C ARG A 329 6.72 -7.86 -1.04
N PHE A 330 7.97 -8.13 -1.40
CA PHE A 330 8.31 -9.22 -2.31
C PHE A 330 8.79 -10.48 -1.58
N LYS A 331 8.31 -11.63 -2.05
CA LYS A 331 8.90 -12.94 -1.76
C LYS A 331 9.22 -13.63 -3.08
N VAL A 332 10.50 -13.96 -3.28
CA VAL A 332 10.98 -14.61 -4.50
C VAL A 332 10.98 -16.12 -4.28
N ILE A 333 10.38 -16.87 -5.19
CA ILE A 333 10.38 -18.32 -5.22
C ILE A 333 11.12 -18.79 -6.45
N ASP A 334 12.18 -19.54 -6.24
CA ASP A 334 12.87 -20.25 -7.30
C ASP A 334 12.13 -21.55 -7.63
N ALA A 335 11.52 -21.60 -8.81
CA ALA A 335 10.81 -22.75 -9.34
C ALA A 335 11.67 -23.62 -10.26
N LYS A 336 12.95 -23.28 -10.46
CA LYS A 336 13.85 -24.06 -11.32
C LYS A 336 13.95 -25.49 -10.82
N SER A 337 13.73 -26.44 -11.73
CA SER A 337 13.79 -27.88 -11.45
C SER A 337 12.83 -28.37 -10.35
N LYS A 338 11.85 -27.55 -9.94
CA LYS A 338 10.81 -27.94 -8.98
C LYS A 338 9.53 -28.31 -9.72
N ASP A 339 8.80 -29.28 -9.19
CA ASP A 339 7.45 -29.56 -9.64
C ASP A 339 6.45 -28.52 -9.11
N ILE A 340 5.28 -28.44 -9.75
CA ILE A 340 4.25 -27.44 -9.43
C ILE A 340 3.64 -27.64 -8.04
N ASP A 341 3.65 -28.85 -7.47
CA ASP A 341 3.13 -29.10 -6.12
C ASP A 341 4.08 -28.52 -5.06
N THR A 342 5.38 -28.68 -5.25
CA THR A 342 6.39 -28.09 -4.37
C THR A 342 6.30 -26.57 -4.38
N VAL A 343 6.27 -25.95 -5.57
CA VAL A 343 6.12 -24.49 -5.71
C VAL A 343 4.80 -24.02 -5.09
N PHE A 344 3.69 -24.74 -5.32
CA PHE A 344 2.40 -24.39 -4.72
C PHE A 344 2.44 -24.39 -3.19
N LYS A 345 3.06 -25.39 -2.55
CA LYS A 345 3.15 -25.48 -1.09
C LYS A 345 3.93 -24.30 -0.49
N GLU A 346 5.05 -23.91 -1.12
CA GLU A 346 5.83 -22.74 -0.71
C GLU A 346 4.98 -21.45 -0.80
N ILE A 347 4.27 -21.27 -1.91
CA ILE A 347 3.37 -20.12 -2.12
C ILE A 347 2.25 -20.09 -1.08
N TYR A 348 1.60 -21.23 -0.87
CA TYR A 348 0.47 -21.35 0.04
C TYR A 348 0.89 -21.00 1.48
N CYS A 349 2.05 -21.49 1.93
CA CYS A 349 2.59 -21.16 3.26
C CYS A 349 2.88 -19.65 3.42
N LEU A 350 3.43 -18.99 2.39
CA LEU A 350 3.64 -17.54 2.43
C LEU A 350 2.33 -16.75 2.50
N ILE A 351 1.31 -17.22 1.79
CA ILE A 351 -0.02 -16.61 1.79
C ILE A 351 -0.68 -16.77 3.16
N GLU A 352 -0.61 -17.95 3.79
CA GLU A 352 -1.16 -18.18 5.13
C GLU A 352 -0.52 -17.22 6.16
N LYS A 353 0.80 -17.09 6.16
CA LYS A 353 1.52 -16.14 7.03
C LYS A 353 1.05 -14.69 6.83
N CYS A 354 0.94 -14.27 5.57
CA CYS A 354 0.48 -12.92 5.22
C CYS A 354 -0.96 -12.66 5.71
N ILE A 355 -1.83 -13.67 5.64
CA ILE A 355 -3.21 -13.60 6.14
C ILE A 355 -3.24 -13.52 7.67
N GLU A 356 -2.36 -14.26 8.35
CA GLU A 356 -2.21 -14.27 9.82
C GLU A 356 -1.55 -12.99 10.36
N GLY A 357 -0.84 -12.24 9.50
CA GLY A 357 -0.19 -10.98 9.85
C GLY A 357 1.28 -11.12 10.24
N GLU A 358 1.91 -12.25 9.90
CA GLU A 358 3.35 -12.52 9.98
C GLU A 358 4.07 -12.16 8.68
#